data_AF-A0A5P9P3J4-F1
#
_entry.id   AF-A0A5P9P3J4-F1
#
_cell.length_a   1.000
_cell.length_b   1.000
_cell.length_c   1.000
_cell.angle_alpha   90.00
_cell.angle_beta   90.00
_cell.angle_gamma   90.00
#
_symmetry.space_group_name_H-M   'P 1'
#
loop_
_entity.id
_entity.type
_entity.pdbx_description
1 polymer ?
#
loop_
_entity_poly.entity_id
_entity_poly.type
_entity_poly.pdbx_seq_one_letter_code
_entity_poly.pdbx_strand_id
1 'polypeptide(L)'
;MATESRFDEISLTEQVILLAVAAKHREDETPVQTHDLRQVCQTQLEGVDTEVVGTITEADVMRSLYRLEDEGFVEEIKTDRTSPTGKGRPAYTLGLSLDDVYEGVADELIEDDPR
;
A
#
# COMPACT_ATOMS: atom_id res chain seq x y z
N MET A 1 12.08 4.69 16.07
CA MET A 1 11.33 4.72 17.35
C MET A 1 9.95 5.34 17.27
N ALA A 2 9.72 6.54 16.70
CA ALA A 2 8.33 7.04 16.52
C ALA A 2 7.64 6.45 15.28
N THR A 3 8.42 6.09 14.26
CA THR A 3 7.94 5.51 13.01
C THR A 3 7.38 4.11 13.24
N GLU A 4 8.13 3.16 13.77
CA GLU A 4 7.65 1.79 14.09
C GLU A 4 6.29 1.76 14.82
N SER A 5 6.09 2.64 15.81
CA SER A 5 4.86 2.66 16.63
C SER A 5 3.58 2.94 15.85
N ARG A 6 3.60 3.71 14.75
CA ARG A 6 2.40 3.93 13.91
C ARG A 6 2.12 2.76 12.97
N PHE A 7 3.14 1.99 12.59
CA PHE A 7 2.97 0.81 11.74
C PHE A 7 2.39 -0.36 12.54
N ASP A 8 2.68 -0.46 13.84
CA ASP A 8 2.03 -1.39 14.76
C ASP A 8 0.51 -1.16 14.90
N GLU A 9 0.02 0.05 14.60
CA GLU A 9 -1.41 0.42 14.67
C GLU A 9 -2.20 0.03 13.42
N ILE A 10 -1.52 -0.34 12.33
CA ILE A 10 -2.12 -0.82 11.08
C ILE A 10 -1.89 -2.34 10.93
N SER A 11 -2.89 -3.01 10.39
CA SER A 11 -2.88 -4.44 10.12
C SER A 11 -1.84 -4.83 9.06
N LEU A 12 -1.42 -6.11 9.06
CA LEU A 12 -0.53 -6.64 8.03
C LEU A 12 -1.09 -6.47 6.61
N THR A 13 -2.41 -6.58 6.42
CA THR A 13 -3.03 -6.27 5.12
C THR A 13 -2.80 -4.81 4.70
N GLU A 14 -2.94 -3.87 5.63
CA GLU A 14 -2.66 -2.45 5.38
C GLU A 14 -1.18 -2.21 5.09
N GLN A 15 -0.27 -2.88 5.82
CA GLN A 15 1.17 -2.81 5.57
C GLN A 15 1.56 -3.39 4.20
N VAL A 16 0.97 -4.52 3.78
CA VAL A 16 1.17 -5.08 2.42
C VAL A 16 0.69 -4.12 1.34
N ILE A 17 -0.45 -3.46 1.55
CA ILE A 17 -0.97 -2.48 0.60
C ILE A 17 -0.08 -1.24 0.56
N LEU A 18 0.43 -0.79 1.71
CA LEU A 18 1.39 0.29 1.79
C LEU A 18 2.68 -0.05 1.05
N LEU A 19 3.20 -1.29 1.20
CA LEU A 19 4.34 -1.78 0.43
C LEU A 19 4.06 -1.81 -1.08
N ALA A 20 2.86 -2.17 -1.50
CA ALA A 20 2.47 -2.13 -2.91
C ALA A 20 2.43 -0.69 -3.46
N VAL A 21 1.98 0.29 -2.67
CA VAL A 21 2.05 1.72 -3.01
C VAL A 21 3.50 2.19 -3.07
N ALA A 22 4.33 1.80 -2.10
CA ALA A 22 5.75 2.14 -2.05
C ALA A 22 6.53 1.55 -3.23
N ALA A 23 6.26 0.31 -3.62
CA ALA A 23 6.84 -0.32 -4.81
C ALA A 23 6.50 0.49 -6.07
N LYS A 24 5.23 0.86 -6.25
CA LYS A 24 4.80 1.70 -7.38
C LYS A 24 5.39 3.11 -7.33
N HIS A 25 5.57 3.67 -6.14
CA HIS A 25 6.21 4.97 -5.96
C HIS A 25 7.69 4.92 -6.36
N ARG A 26 8.40 3.85 -5.99
CA ARG A 26 9.78 3.59 -6.39
C ARG A 26 9.95 3.43 -7.91
N GLU A 27 8.92 2.93 -8.59
CA GLU A 27 8.88 2.82 -10.06
C GLU A 27 8.40 4.09 -10.77
N ASP A 28 8.16 5.20 -10.04
CA ASP A 28 7.54 6.44 -10.55
C ASP A 28 6.15 6.21 -11.19
N GLU A 29 5.42 5.17 -10.74
CA GLU A 29 4.09 4.78 -11.21
C GLU A 29 2.93 5.28 -10.30
N THR A 30 3.23 6.10 -9.28
CA THR A 30 2.20 6.82 -8.52
C THR A 30 1.72 8.08 -9.25
N PRO A 31 0.43 8.49 -9.10
CA PRO A 31 -0.56 7.95 -8.18
C PRO A 31 -1.26 6.69 -8.70
N VAL A 32 -1.42 5.69 -7.82
CA VAL A 32 -1.97 4.36 -8.13
C VAL A 32 -3.46 4.28 -7.84
N GLN A 33 -4.18 3.44 -8.57
CA GLN A 33 -5.59 3.14 -8.30
C GLN A 33 -5.76 1.76 -7.66
N THR A 34 -6.88 1.54 -6.99
CA THR A 34 -7.20 0.28 -6.28
C THR A 34 -7.01 -0.97 -7.14
N HIS A 35 -7.35 -0.90 -8.43
CA HIS A 35 -7.25 -2.03 -9.34
C HIS A 35 -5.80 -2.42 -9.69
N ASP A 36 -4.89 -1.45 -9.77
CA ASP A 36 -3.46 -1.69 -10.01
C ASP A 36 -2.84 -2.36 -8.78
N LEU A 37 -3.19 -1.86 -7.59
CA LEU A 37 -2.64 -2.36 -6.32
C LEU A 37 -2.99 -3.81 -6.06
N ARG A 38 -4.18 -4.28 -6.44
CA ARG A 38 -4.57 -5.68 -6.22
C ARG A 38 -3.59 -6.66 -6.87
N GLN A 39 -3.15 -6.37 -8.09
CA GLN A 39 -2.21 -7.24 -8.80
C GLN A 39 -0.82 -7.20 -8.14
N VAL A 40 -0.37 -6.02 -7.73
CA VAL A 40 0.91 -5.83 -7.04
C VAL A 40 0.92 -6.56 -5.70
N CYS A 41 -0.14 -6.42 -4.89
CA CYS A 41 -0.26 -7.12 -3.62
C CYS A 41 -0.21 -8.64 -3.79
N GLN A 42 -0.83 -9.19 -4.85
CA GLN A 42 -0.75 -10.61 -5.13
C GLN A 42 0.69 -11.05 -5.41
N THR A 43 1.42 -10.29 -6.23
CA THR A 43 2.82 -10.60 -6.54
C THR A 43 3.74 -10.47 -5.33
N GLN A 44 3.55 -9.46 -4.48
CA GLN A 44 4.36 -9.33 -3.25
C GLN A 44 4.06 -10.45 -2.24
N LEU A 45 2.81 -10.88 -2.15
CA LEU A 45 2.45 -12.01 -1.30
C LEU A 45 3.03 -13.34 -1.78
N GLU A 46 3.39 -13.52 -3.06
CA GLU A 46 4.03 -14.76 -3.52
C GLU A 46 5.41 -15.00 -2.87
N GLY A 47 6.08 -13.95 -2.39
CA GLY A 47 7.37 -14.02 -1.68
C GLY A 47 7.27 -14.02 -0.16
N VAL A 48 6.09 -13.76 0.40
CA VAL A 48 5.83 -13.66 1.84
C VAL A 48 5.08 -14.91 2.32
N ASP A 49 5.22 -15.28 3.59
CA ASP A 49 4.40 -16.35 4.20
C ASP A 49 2.90 -16.00 4.15
N THR A 50 2.25 -16.37 3.05
CA THR A 50 0.84 -16.05 2.73
C THR A 50 -0.17 -16.57 3.75
N GLU A 51 0.24 -17.44 4.67
CA GLU A 51 -0.60 -17.93 5.77
C GLU A 51 -1.04 -16.80 6.71
N VAL A 52 -0.30 -15.67 6.76
CA VAL A 52 -0.57 -14.58 7.70
C VAL A 52 -1.58 -13.55 7.16
N VAL A 53 -1.54 -13.21 5.87
CA VAL A 53 -2.32 -12.10 5.28
C VAL A 53 -3.60 -12.56 4.55
N GLY A 54 -3.71 -13.83 4.18
CA GLY A 54 -4.88 -14.36 3.50
C GLY A 54 -5.13 -13.74 2.10
N THR A 55 -6.32 -13.96 1.53
CA THR A 55 -6.66 -13.41 0.21
C THR A 55 -7.10 -11.95 0.32
N ILE A 56 -6.37 -11.04 -0.32
CA ILE A 56 -6.73 -9.61 -0.40
C ILE A 56 -7.78 -9.38 -1.50
N THR A 57 -8.95 -8.85 -1.12
CA THR A 57 -10.01 -8.46 -2.06
C THR A 57 -9.94 -6.97 -2.43
N GLU A 58 -10.62 -6.55 -3.50
CA GLU A 58 -10.69 -5.13 -3.87
C GLU A 58 -11.32 -4.28 -2.75
N ALA A 59 -12.28 -4.83 -2.01
CA ALA A 59 -12.89 -4.14 -0.87
C ALA A 59 -11.91 -3.95 0.29
N ASP A 60 -11.03 -4.91 0.53
CA ASP A 60 -9.97 -4.79 1.54
C ASP A 60 -8.97 -3.73 1.11
N VAL A 61 -8.55 -3.73 -0.16
CA VAL A 61 -7.68 -2.67 -0.71
C VAL A 61 -8.29 -1.28 -0.52
N MET A 62 -9.57 -1.09 -0.87
CA MET A 62 -10.23 0.20 -0.68
C MET A 62 -10.28 0.62 0.79
N ARG A 63 -10.67 -0.29 1.69
CA ARG A 63 -10.76 0.02 3.13
C ARG A 63 -9.41 0.38 3.72
N SER A 64 -8.38 -0.38 3.38
CA SER A 64 -7.01 -0.12 3.83
C SER A 64 -6.49 1.20 3.29
N LEU A 65 -6.75 1.54 2.02
CA LEU A 65 -6.34 2.84 1.47
C LEU A 65 -7.00 4.02 2.20
N TYR A 66 -8.29 3.91 2.55
CA TYR A 66 -8.95 4.94 3.36
C TYR A 66 -8.32 5.07 4.75
N ARG A 67 -8.01 3.94 5.40
CA ARG A 67 -7.34 3.96 6.71
C ARG A 67 -5.93 4.56 6.61
N LEU A 68 -5.15 4.13 5.62
CA LEU A 68 -3.79 4.62 5.40
C LEU A 68 -3.78 6.11 5.06
N GLU A 69 -4.81 6.63 4.39
CA GLU A 69 -4.97 8.06 4.12
C GLU A 69 -5.29 8.84 5.40
N ASP A 70 -6.26 8.37 6.19
CA ASP A 70 -6.64 8.96 7.47
C ASP A 70 -5.46 9.04 8.47
N GLU A 71 -4.63 8.00 8.49
CA GLU A 71 -3.42 7.91 9.31
C GLU A 71 -2.18 8.58 8.66
N GLY A 72 -2.32 9.14 7.46
CA GLY A 72 -1.27 9.91 6.77
C GLY A 72 -0.08 9.08 6.27
N PHE A 73 -0.29 7.81 5.89
CA PHE A 73 0.69 6.99 5.18
C PHE A 73 0.64 7.20 3.66
N VAL A 74 -0.55 7.48 3.14
CA VAL A 74 -0.79 7.78 1.72
C VAL A 74 -1.59 9.06 1.57
N GLU A 75 -1.53 9.68 0.41
CA GLU A 75 -2.31 10.88 0.08
C GLU A 75 -3.24 10.58 -1.10
N GLU A 76 -4.53 10.89 -0.96
CA GLU A 76 -5.48 10.83 -2.08
C GLU A 76 -5.22 11.98 -3.05
N ILE A 77 -4.86 11.62 -4.28
CA ILE A 77 -4.69 12.55 -5.39
C ILE A 77 -5.96 12.58 -6.24
N LYS A 78 -6.55 13.77 -6.37
CA LYS A 78 -7.61 14.02 -7.35
C LYS A 78 -7.02 13.99 -8.75
N THR A 79 -7.24 12.89 -9.46
CA THR A 79 -6.87 12.83 -10.88
C THR A 79 -7.96 13.47 -11.72
N ASP A 80 -7.62 14.44 -12.57
CA ASP A 80 -8.52 15.00 -13.60
C ASP A 80 -8.95 13.98 -14.68
N ARG A 81 -8.47 12.73 -14.59
CA ARG A 81 -8.95 11.60 -15.40
C ARG A 81 -10.38 11.25 -15.00
N THR A 82 -11.29 12.06 -15.52
CA THR A 82 -12.73 11.85 -15.46
C THR A 82 -13.03 10.58 -16.25
N SER A 83 -13.32 9.50 -15.51
CA SER A 83 -13.98 8.35 -16.11
C SER A 83 -15.28 8.83 -16.76
N PRO A 84 -15.70 8.30 -17.93
CA PRO A 84 -16.90 8.76 -18.65
C PRO A 84 -18.21 8.64 -17.83
N THR A 85 -18.18 7.98 -16.68
CA THR A 85 -19.30 7.83 -15.73
C THR A 85 -19.29 8.84 -14.58
N GLY A 86 -18.39 9.84 -14.59
CA GLY A 86 -18.46 10.99 -13.66
C GLY A 86 -17.99 10.71 -12.22
N LYS A 87 -17.40 9.55 -11.96
CA LYS A 87 -16.69 9.26 -10.71
C LYS A 87 -15.29 8.78 -11.05
N GLY A 88 -14.32 9.68 -11.02
CA GLY A 88 -12.91 9.26 -10.99
C GLY A 88 -12.73 8.37 -9.77
N ARG A 89 -12.14 7.19 -9.94
CA ARG A 89 -11.73 6.40 -8.78
C ARG A 89 -10.60 7.15 -8.08
N PRO A 90 -10.55 7.18 -6.73
CA PRO A 90 -9.47 7.84 -6.01
C PRO A 90 -8.14 7.19 -6.43
N ALA A 91 -7.12 8.03 -6.58
CA ALA A 91 -5.76 7.58 -6.81
C ALA A 91 -4.92 7.99 -5.59
N TYR A 92 -3.89 7.23 -5.28
CA TYR A 92 -3.11 7.40 -4.05
C TYR A 92 -1.63 7.52 -4.37
N THR A 93 -0.93 8.39 -3.66
CA THR A 93 0.54 8.46 -3.66
C THR A 93 1.07 8.21 -2.25
N LEU A 94 2.35 7.86 -2.14
CA LEU A 94 2.99 7.70 -0.84
C LEU A 94 3.11 9.06 -0.14
N GLY A 95 2.68 9.13 1.12
CA GLY A 95 2.79 10.32 1.99
C GLY A 95 4.04 10.32 2.88
N LEU A 96 4.79 9.22 2.87
CA LEU A 96 6.05 9.04 3.60
C LEU A 96 7.21 8.84 2.63
N SER A 97 8.45 8.86 3.15
CA SER A 97 9.58 8.41 2.37
C SER A 97 9.57 6.88 2.21
N LEU A 98 10.19 6.37 1.14
CA LEU A 98 10.35 4.93 0.97
C LEU A 98 11.08 4.30 2.16
N ASP A 99 12.11 4.98 2.67
CA ASP A 99 12.92 4.53 3.81
C ASP A 99 12.07 4.34 5.07
N ASP A 100 11.20 5.30 5.37
CA ASP A 100 10.28 5.22 6.52
C ASP A 100 9.29 4.04 6.40
N VAL A 101 8.87 3.70 5.18
CA VAL A 101 7.97 2.56 4.95
C VAL A 101 8.69 1.25 5.16
N TYR A 102 9.87 1.07 4.53
CA TYR A 102 10.63 -0.16 4.66
C TYR A 102 11.23 -0.35 6.06
N GLU A 103 11.51 0.72 6.81
CA GLU A 103 11.91 0.59 8.22
C GLU A 103 10.71 0.32 9.14
N GLY A 104 9.50 0.77 8.76
CA GLY A 104 8.33 0.74 9.63
C GLY A 104 7.48 -0.53 9.54
N VAL A 105 7.35 -1.13 8.36
CA VAL A 105 6.53 -2.35 8.19
C VAL A 105 7.16 -3.56 8.87
N ALA A 106 6.34 -4.58 9.15
CA ALA A 106 6.80 -5.81 9.77
C ALA A 106 7.89 -6.48 8.91
N ASP A 107 8.99 -6.88 9.55
CA ASP A 107 10.14 -7.51 8.88
C ASP A 107 9.72 -8.76 8.06
N GLU A 108 8.69 -9.48 8.49
CA GLU A 108 8.17 -10.66 7.78
C GLU A 108 7.59 -10.35 6.39
N LEU A 109 7.21 -9.09 6.14
CA LEU A 109 6.67 -8.63 4.86
C LEU A 109 7.76 -8.17 3.90
N ILE A 110 8.98 -7.96 4.39
CA ILE A 110 10.13 -7.59 3.60
C ILE A 110 10.88 -8.89 3.34
N GLU A 111 10.91 -9.32 2.08
CA GLU A 111 11.78 -10.44 1.71
C GLU A 111 13.20 -10.09 2.17
N ASP A 112 13.76 -10.90 3.07
CA ASP A 112 15.15 -10.81 3.52
C ASP A 112 16.00 -11.00 2.25
N ASP A 113 16.39 -9.91 1.60
CA ASP A 113 17.33 -9.92 0.48
C ASP A 113 18.59 -10.61 1.02
N PRO A 114 18.86 -11.87 0.62
CA PRO A 114 20.09 -12.51 1.03
C PRO A 114 21.16 -11.89 0.14
N ARG A 115 21.77 -10.82 0.66
CA ARG A 115 23.00 -10.13 0.20
C ARG A 115 23.78 -10.79 -0.94
#